data_AF-A0A950P073-F1
#
_entry.id   AF-A0A950P073-F1
#
_cell.length_a   1.000
_cell.length_b   1.000
_cell.length_c   1.000
_cell.angle_alpha   90.00
_cell.angle_beta   90.00
_cell.angle_gamma   90.00
#
_symmetry.space_group_name_H-M   'P 1'
#
loop_
_entity.id
_entity.type
_entity.pdbx_description
1 polymer ?
#
loop_
_entity_poly.entity_id
_entity_poly.type
_entity_poly.pdbx_seq_one_letter_code
_entity_poly.pdbx_strand_id
1 'polypeptide(L)' 'MIRSFEPGEDWFWDYSTEQFYEGPALAPPEHHPLDQPTPGPAGRVPADWQRHLH' A
#
# COMPACT_ATOMS: atom_id res chain seq x y z
N MET A 1 -1.21 -15.39 4.07
CA MET A 1 -1.84 -14.07 4.32
C MET A 1 -0.76 -12.98 4.35
N ILE A 2 -1.08 -11.79 3.87
CA ILE A 2 -0.21 -10.59 3.87
C ILE A 2 -1.08 -9.35 4.08
N ARG A 3 -0.53 -8.25 4.59
CA ARG A 3 -1.18 -6.93 4.52
C ARG A 3 -0.15 -5.87 4.14
N SER A 4 -0.61 -4.72 3.64
CA SER A 4 0.29 -3.60 3.40
C SER A 4 0.73 -2.95 4.72
N PHE A 5 1.70 -2.04 4.63
CA PHE A 5 2.16 -1.22 5.76
C PHE A 5 1.73 0.24 5.59
N GLU A 6 0.59 0.48 4.93
CA GLU A 6 0.05 1.81 4.66
C GLU A 6 -0.90 2.28 5.79
N PRO A 7 -1.03 3.60 6.04
CA PRO A 7 -1.92 4.13 7.05
C PRO A 7 -3.40 3.81 6.76
N GLY A 8 -4.11 3.31 7.76
CA GLY A 8 -5.56 3.07 7.69
C GLY A 8 -5.97 1.70 7.12
N GLU A 9 -5.01 0.82 6.79
CA GLU A 9 -5.29 -0.54 6.37
C GLU A 9 -5.16 -1.55 7.52
N ASP A 10 -6.24 -2.30 7.77
CA ASP A 10 -6.34 -3.33 8.81
C ASP A 10 -6.71 -4.73 8.27
N TRP A 11 -7.01 -4.83 6.97
CA TRP A 11 -7.36 -6.07 6.29
C TRP A 11 -6.12 -6.85 5.81
N PHE A 12 -6.30 -8.14 5.57
CA PHE A 12 -5.29 -9.06 5.06
C PHE A 12 -5.76 -9.68 3.74
N TRP A 13 -4.82 -9.93 2.84
CA TRP A 13 -5.00 -10.73 1.64
C TRP A 13 -4.53 -12.16 1.86
N ASP A 14 -5.34 -13.15 1.49
CA ASP A 14 -4.93 -14.55 1.42
C ASP A 14 -4.72 -15.01 -0.03
N TYR A 15 -3.47 -15.26 -0.40
CA TYR A 15 -3.11 -15.78 -1.74
C TYR A 15 -3.61 -17.20 -2.02
N SER A 16 -3.91 -17.99 -0.99
CA SER A 16 -4.37 -19.37 -1.18
C SER A 16 -5.83 -19.44 -1.59
N THR A 17 -6.64 -18.48 -1.13
CA THR A 17 -8.09 -18.42 -1.38
C THR A 17 -8.52 -17.25 -2.26
N GLU A 18 -7.59 -16.34 -2.57
CA GLU A 18 -7.83 -15.10 -3.31
C GLU A 18 -8.92 -14.22 -2.69
N GLN A 19 -8.88 -14.07 -1.36
CA GLN A 19 -9.91 -13.35 -0.59
C GLN A 19 -9.31 -12.38 0.44
N PHE A 20 -10.14 -11.40 0.81
CA PHE A 20 -9.89 -10.46 1.90
C PHE A 20 -10.34 -11.06 3.24
N TYR A 21 -9.59 -10.77 4.29
CA TYR A 21 -9.90 -11.17 5.66
C TYR A 21 -9.63 -10.04 6.64
N GLU A 22 -10.49 -9.91 7.65
CA GLU A 22 -10.15 -9.19 8.88
C GLU A 22 -9.24 -10.08 9.73
N GLY A 23 -8.09 -9.56 10.15
CA GLY A 23 -7.10 -10.29 10.92
C GLY A 23 -6.88 -9.68 12.31
N PRO A 24 -6.04 -10.30 13.14
CA PRO A 24 -5.69 -9.74 14.45
C PRO A 24 -4.90 -8.43 14.29
N ALA A 25 -4.99 -7.57 15.31
CA ALA A 25 -4.11 -6.41 15.41
C ALA A 25 -2.64 -6.86 15.44
N LEU A 26 -1.79 -6.19 14.67
CA LEU A 26 -0.35 -6.43 14.67
C LEU A 26 0.33 -5.66 15.80
N ALA A 27 1.54 -6.09 16.17
CA ALA A 27 2.38 -5.29 17.07
C ALA A 27 2.80 -3.98 16.36
N PRO A 28 2.89 -2.85 17.08
CA PRO A 28 3.28 -1.57 16.50
C PRO A 28 4.76 -1.57 16.02
N PRO A 29 5.12 -0.70 15.08
CA PRO A 29 4.25 0.25 14.36
C PRO A 29 3.34 -0.45 13.33
N GLU A 30 2.19 0.14 13.03
CA GLU A 30 1.18 -0.46 12.12
C GLU A 30 1.27 0.03 10.67
N HIS A 31 1.90 1.19 10.47
CA HIS A 31 2.10 1.83 9.17
C HIS A 31 3.40 2.65 9.16
N HIS A 32 3.84 3.06 7.98
CA HIS A 32 4.97 3.98 7.79
C HIS A 32 4.62 5.41 8.27
N PRO A 33 5.61 6.27 8.58
CA PRO A 33 5.34 7.63 9.03
C PRO A 33 4.43 8.41 8.08
N LEU A 34 3.49 9.20 8.60
CA LEU A 34 2.52 9.93 7.77
C LEU A 34 3.17 11.01 6.87
N ASP A 35 4.37 11.45 7.23
CA ASP A 35 5.18 12.42 6.49
C ASP A 35 6.12 11.76 5.46
N GLN A 36 6.19 10.43 5.43
CA GLN A 36 6.94 9.70 4.41
C GLN A 36 6.19 9.78 3.07
N PRO A 37 6.78 10.37 2.02
CA PRO A 37 6.13 10.46 0.72
C PRO A 37 6.05 9.08 0.06
N THR A 38 5.10 8.91 -0.86
CA THR A 38 5.05 7.73 -1.72
C THR A 38 6.41 7.53 -2.42
N PRO A 39 6.95 6.31 -2.45
CA PRO A 39 8.24 6.04 -3.08
C PRO A 39 8.29 6.53 -4.53
N GLY A 40 9.17 7.51 -4.78
CA GLY A 40 9.38 8.09 -6.10
C GLY A 40 10.07 9.44 -5.97
N PRO A 41 10.98 9.82 -6.89
CA PRO A 41 11.50 11.18 -6.89
C PRO A 41 10.36 12.14 -7.20
N ALA A 42 10.25 13.21 -6.41
CA ALA A 42 9.35 14.31 -6.73
C ALA A 42 9.58 14.76 -8.19
N GLY A 43 8.50 14.85 -8.97
CA GLY A 43 8.55 15.27 -10.36
C GLY A 43 9.06 14.23 -11.37
N ARG A 44 9.27 12.96 -10.98
CA ARG A 44 9.68 11.90 -11.93
C ARG A 44 8.52 11.33 -12.75
N VAL A 45 7.28 11.61 -12.38
CA VAL A 45 6.10 11.26 -13.16
C VAL A 45 5.81 12.45 -14.10
N PRO A 46 6.00 12.30 -15.43
CA PRO A 46 5.66 13.35 -16.38
C PRO A 46 4.18 13.75 -16.27
N ALA A 47 3.85 15.02 -16.49
CA ALA A 47 2.47 15.49 -16.42
C ALA A 47 1.53 14.76 -17.40
N ASP A 48 2.08 14.23 -18.48
CA ASP A 48 1.39 13.49 -19.54
C ASP A 48 1.52 11.96 -19.43
N TRP A 49 1.98 11.43 -18.29
CA TRP A 49 2.23 9.98 -18.09
C TRP A 49 1.07 9.08 -18.55
N GLN A 50 -0.18 9.52 -18.37
CA GLN A 50 -1.36 8.76 -18.80
C GLN A 50 -1.40 8.52 -20.31
N ARG A 51 -0.83 9.44 -21.11
CA ARG A 51 -0.75 9.32 -22.58
C ARG A 51 0.30 8.31 -23.03
N HIS A 52 1.17 7.84 -22.13
CA HIS A 52 2.17 6.82 -22.39
C HIS A 52 1.70 5.40 -22.02
N LEU A 53 0.45 5.23 -21.58
CA LEU A 53 -0.16 3.91 -21.38
C LEU A 53 -0.77 3.43 -22.70
N HIS A 54 -0.39 2.24 -23.17
CA HIS A 54 -0.87 1.60 -24.41
C HIS A 54 -1.64 0.31 -24.08
#